data_AF-A0A373J784-F1
#
_entry.id   AF-A0A373J784-F1
#
_cell.length_a   1.000
_cell.length_b   1.000
_cell.length_c   1.000
_cell.angle_alpha   90.00
_cell.angle_beta   90.00
_cell.angle_gamma   90.00
#
_symmetry.space_group_name_H-M   'P 1'
#
loop_
_entity.id
_entity.type
_entity.pdbx_description
1 polymer ?
#
loop_
_entity_poly.entity_id
_entity_poly.type
_entity_poly.pdbx_seq_one_letter_code
_entity_poly.pdbx_strand_id
1 'polypeptide(L)'
;MGLERIEPLDWRYSAAIVGLKEYLTWCGASNWKLQDEYLEYNPESITESDYLKFVEQKYSEDMHHVLVEELLLEEEPSEEQIKLINEKLTANTVLKKIFGKIKYDGTNREQIQKLIEENREEIVKETYRNKVNLYRNYCNTNQLFEPGKNCCRLLGYYVDLPKKGKSISYNFDMANFVYEDTPIFDFIPFAFCGERDFYFINDNVDLRELVKTNKILQDKIKKARENARQEGKTIDSRQIFFQTIIESKDFMYHDIEIIHKNVEKTHFETVYLSKKSLDILQKLNGEKTDKKPYKAFCFKIKINDNYYLDVFKETMNCIVNLILTDEWINYLLKNNANGNYTYVLYQLIKVNLWIKEDADMEAGNKRAYGCAKAVAKKKDKVPDNKLISFRQKLTSALTFEDYDRFCDILLNLSNYADEPFDFAYDLFEDFEKNKELAYTFVTALRRDNKNVEETKV
;
A
#
# COMPACT_ATOMS: atom_id res chain seq x y z
N MET A 1 35.31 18.24 16.48
CA MET A 1 34.87 16.84 16.56
C MET A 1 34.80 16.29 15.14
N GLY A 2 34.89 14.96 14.97
CA GLY A 2 35.01 14.33 13.65
C GLY A 2 33.66 14.08 12.98
N LEU A 3 33.70 13.84 11.67
CA LEU A 3 32.55 13.34 10.92
C LEU A 3 32.22 11.90 11.38
N GLU A 4 30.93 11.58 11.46
CA GLU A 4 30.43 10.24 11.71
C GLU A 4 29.97 9.58 10.41
N ARG A 5 29.98 8.24 10.39
CA ARG A 5 29.49 7.42 9.27
C ARG A 5 28.43 6.47 9.75
N ILE A 6 27.39 6.32 8.93
CA ILE A 6 26.32 5.36 9.13
C ILE A 6 26.14 4.53 7.85
N GLU A 7 26.11 3.22 8.02
CA GLU A 7 25.98 2.22 6.95
C GLU A 7 24.59 1.57 7.03
N PRO A 8 23.98 1.13 5.91
CA PRO A 8 22.67 0.50 5.88
C PRO A 8 22.74 -0.98 6.32
N LEU A 9 23.12 -1.23 7.58
CA LEU A 9 23.34 -2.58 8.13
C LEU A 9 22.08 -3.47 8.05
N ASP A 10 20.92 -2.86 8.24
CA ASP A 10 19.61 -3.44 8.00
C ASP A 10 18.60 -2.35 7.63
N TRP A 11 17.33 -2.72 7.47
CA TRP A 11 16.27 -1.78 7.10
C TRP A 11 16.12 -0.60 8.07
N ARG A 12 16.44 -0.76 9.37
CA ARG A 12 16.32 0.30 10.39
C ARG A 12 17.37 1.38 10.11
N TYR A 13 18.60 0.96 9.81
CA TYR A 13 19.66 1.86 9.37
C TYR A 13 19.35 2.49 8.01
N SER A 14 18.88 1.72 7.04
CA SER A 14 18.44 2.24 5.74
C SER A 14 17.39 3.33 5.88
N ALA A 15 16.35 3.10 6.69
CA ALA A 15 15.30 4.08 6.97
C ALA A 15 15.84 5.30 7.72
N ALA A 16 16.69 5.10 8.73
CA ALA A 16 17.32 6.21 9.45
C ALA A 16 18.18 7.08 8.52
N ILE A 17 18.94 6.48 7.59
CA ILE A 17 19.74 7.20 6.58
C ILE A 17 18.85 8.05 5.67
N VAL A 18 17.76 7.49 5.15
CA VAL A 18 16.83 8.23 4.28
C VAL A 18 16.23 9.42 5.03
N GLY A 19 15.78 9.21 6.27
CA GLY A 19 15.21 10.28 7.10
C GLY A 19 16.23 11.35 7.50
N LEU A 20 17.43 10.93 7.90
CA LEU A 20 18.52 11.83 8.27
C LEU A 20 18.99 12.67 7.09
N LYS A 21 19.14 12.07 5.91
CA LYS A 21 19.47 12.81 4.68
C LYS A 21 18.46 13.91 4.40
N GLU A 22 17.17 13.63 4.57
CA GLU A 22 16.11 14.62 4.35
C GLU A 22 16.24 15.80 5.32
N TYR A 23 16.44 15.51 6.61
CA TYR A 23 16.72 16.53 7.63
C TYR A 23 17.96 17.37 7.30
N LEU A 24 19.09 16.74 6.98
CA LEU A 24 20.36 17.42 6.65
C LEU A 24 20.22 18.32 5.41
N THR A 25 19.42 17.88 4.43
CA THR A 25 19.11 18.68 3.25
C THR A 25 18.26 19.90 3.63
N TRP A 26 17.25 19.71 4.49
CA TRP A 26 16.35 20.77 4.94
C TRP A 26 17.07 21.85 5.76
N CYS A 27 17.90 21.47 6.73
CA CYS A 27 18.62 22.44 7.57
C CYS A 27 19.80 23.11 6.87
N GLY A 28 20.11 22.71 5.62
CA GLY A 28 21.21 23.27 4.84
C GLY A 28 22.58 22.93 5.41
N ALA A 29 22.73 21.77 6.07
CA ALA A 29 24.01 21.34 6.63
C ALA A 29 25.07 21.26 5.51
N SER A 30 26.25 21.86 5.75
CA SER A 30 27.34 21.94 4.76
C SER A 30 28.26 20.72 4.77
N ASN A 31 28.33 19.99 5.89
CA ASN A 31 29.29 18.92 6.12
C ASN A 31 28.60 17.56 6.19
N TRP A 32 28.00 17.13 5.07
CA TRP A 32 27.53 15.77 4.89
C TRP A 32 27.72 15.29 3.46
N LYS A 33 27.82 13.97 3.27
CA LYS A 33 27.97 13.33 1.98
C LYS A 33 27.27 11.98 1.96
N LEU A 34 26.46 11.76 0.92
CA LEU A 34 25.95 10.43 0.59
C LEU A 34 26.93 9.74 -0.35
N GLN A 35 27.42 8.58 0.08
CA GLN A 35 28.23 7.67 -0.72
C GLN A 35 27.43 6.40 -0.98
N ASP A 36 27.96 5.47 -1.78
CA ASP A 36 27.20 4.30 -2.21
C ASP A 36 26.94 3.34 -1.04
N GLU A 37 27.88 3.27 -0.08
CA GLU A 37 27.83 2.34 1.07
C GLU A 37 27.56 3.03 2.42
N TYR A 38 27.71 4.36 2.52
CA TYR A 38 27.52 5.08 3.79
C TYR A 38 27.05 6.53 3.59
N LEU A 39 26.41 7.06 4.63
CA LEU A 39 26.21 8.51 4.80
C LEU A 39 27.22 9.02 5.82
N GLU A 40 27.99 10.05 5.44
CA GLU A 40 28.88 10.77 6.34
C GLU A 40 28.27 12.12 6.72
N TYR A 41 28.29 12.49 8.00
CA TYR A 41 27.66 13.73 8.48
C TYR A 41 28.39 14.29 9.72
N ASN A 42 28.17 15.58 10.00
CA ASN A 42 28.58 16.19 11.26
C ASN A 42 27.47 16.02 12.31
N PRO A 43 27.69 15.31 13.43
CA PRO A 43 26.68 15.16 14.48
C PRO A 43 26.24 16.49 15.10
N GLU A 44 27.11 17.50 15.11
CA GLU A 44 26.78 18.85 15.61
C GLU A 44 25.70 19.55 14.76
N SER A 45 25.42 19.06 13.55
CA SER A 45 24.31 19.55 12.71
C SER A 45 22.93 19.05 13.18
N ILE A 46 22.88 18.18 14.19
CA ILE A 46 21.64 17.66 14.76
C ILE A 46 21.42 18.34 16.12
N THR A 47 20.45 19.25 16.17
CA THR A 47 20.02 19.89 17.42
C THR A 47 18.55 19.56 17.67
N GLU A 48 18.12 19.52 18.94
CA GLU A 48 16.70 19.30 19.26
C GLU A 48 15.82 20.41 18.66
N SER A 49 16.25 21.67 18.73
CA SER A 49 15.50 22.81 18.17
C SER A 49 15.29 22.68 16.66
N ASP A 50 16.35 22.38 15.91
CA ASP A 50 16.23 22.26 14.45
C ASP A 50 15.49 20.99 14.03
N TYR A 51 15.63 19.89 14.79
CA TYR A 51 14.81 18.69 14.59
C TYR A 51 13.32 19.02 14.76
N LEU A 52 12.95 19.77 15.81
CA LEU A 52 11.55 20.13 16.05
C LEU A 52 11.00 21.07 14.98
N LYS A 53 11.80 22.04 14.50
CA LYS A 53 11.41 22.89 13.35
C LYS A 53 11.21 22.04 12.08
N PHE A 54 12.06 21.05 11.84
CA PHE A 54 11.87 20.12 10.72
C PHE A 54 10.57 19.31 10.87
N VAL A 55 10.28 18.82 12.07
CA VAL A 55 9.03 18.11 12.38
C VAL A 55 7.80 18.99 12.12
N GLU A 56 7.81 20.24 12.59
CA GLU A 56 6.73 21.20 12.36
C GLU A 56 6.52 21.47 10.87
N GLN A 57 7.60 21.63 10.10
CA GLN A 57 7.54 21.86 8.65
C GLN A 57 7.02 20.62 7.90
N LYS A 58 7.54 19.42 8.23
CA LYS A 58 7.22 18.18 7.52
C LYS A 58 5.82 17.67 7.83
N TYR A 59 5.36 17.86 9.06
CA TYR A 59 4.06 17.40 9.56
C TYR A 59 3.13 18.56 9.93
N SER A 60 3.24 19.69 9.24
CA SER A 60 2.46 20.92 9.52
C SER A 60 0.95 20.67 9.60
N GLU A 61 0.45 19.81 8.73
CA GLU A 61 -0.96 19.39 8.66
C GLU A 61 -1.43 18.64 9.91
N ASP A 62 -0.49 17.98 10.60
CA ASP A 62 -0.75 17.26 11.83
C ASP A 62 -0.61 18.17 13.08
N MET A 63 -0.11 19.40 12.90
CA MET A 63 0.13 20.38 13.95
C MET A 63 -1.04 21.37 14.07
N HIS A 64 -1.82 21.25 15.15
CA HIS A 64 -3.01 22.08 15.34
C HIS A 64 -2.69 23.57 15.47
N HIS A 65 -1.55 23.95 16.05
CA HIS A 65 -1.18 25.36 16.21
C HIS A 65 -0.85 26.03 14.88
N VAL A 66 -0.34 25.31 13.88
CA VAL A 66 -0.10 25.83 12.53
C VAL A 66 -1.42 26.27 11.88
N LEU A 67 -2.45 25.41 11.94
CA LEU A 67 -3.79 25.77 11.46
C LEU A 67 -4.39 26.94 12.25
N VAL A 68 -4.14 27.01 13.56
CA VAL A 68 -4.60 28.16 14.37
C VAL A 68 -3.92 29.45 13.91
N GLU A 69 -2.61 29.46 13.69
CA GLU A 69 -1.88 30.63 13.19
C GLU A 69 -2.41 31.09 11.83
N GLU A 70 -2.71 30.17 10.91
CA GLU A 70 -3.34 30.47 9.62
C GLU A 70 -4.72 31.12 9.80
N LEU A 71 -5.57 30.57 10.65
CA LEU A 71 -6.91 31.10 10.92
C LEU A 71 -6.88 32.45 11.63
N LEU A 72 -5.84 32.73 12.42
CA LEU A 72 -5.66 34.01 13.12
C LEU A 72 -5.21 35.16 12.20
N LEU A 73 -4.89 34.89 10.92
CA LEU A 73 -4.58 35.93 9.94
C LEU A 73 -5.82 36.74 9.54
N GLU A 74 -7.02 36.17 9.71
CA GLU A 74 -8.28 36.85 9.42
C GLU A 74 -8.56 37.95 10.46
N GLU A 75 -8.77 39.19 9.99
CA GLU A 75 -9.02 40.34 10.88
C GLU A 75 -10.40 40.30 11.55
N GLU A 76 -11.40 39.79 10.83
CA GLU A 76 -12.79 39.66 11.31
C GLU A 76 -13.25 38.20 11.23
N PRO A 77 -12.89 37.34 12.20
CA PRO A 77 -13.23 35.93 12.16
C PRO A 77 -14.73 35.70 12.37
N SER A 78 -15.31 34.79 11.60
CA SER A 78 -16.69 34.33 11.79
C SER A 78 -16.84 33.53 13.09
N GLU A 79 -18.08 33.39 13.58
CA GLU A 79 -18.37 32.55 14.75
C GLU A 79 -17.90 31.10 14.55
N GLU A 80 -17.99 30.59 13.32
CA GLU A 80 -17.53 29.25 12.95
C GLU A 80 -16.00 29.14 13.02
N GLN A 81 -15.27 30.16 12.57
CA GLN A 81 -13.81 30.22 12.69
C GLN A 81 -13.38 30.31 14.15
N ILE A 82 -14.03 31.15 14.96
CA ILE A 82 -13.76 31.23 16.40
C ILE A 82 -13.98 29.87 17.06
N LYS A 83 -15.06 29.18 16.71
CA LYS A 83 -15.35 27.83 17.23
C LYS A 83 -14.26 26.83 16.83
N LEU A 84 -13.84 26.84 15.56
CA LEU A 84 -12.78 25.98 15.05
C LEU A 84 -11.44 26.23 15.74
N ILE A 85 -11.04 27.49 15.90
CA ILE A 85 -9.81 27.87 16.61
C ILE A 85 -9.83 27.30 18.04
N ASN A 86 -10.92 27.52 18.79
CA ASN A 86 -11.04 27.03 20.16
C ASN A 86 -11.03 25.49 20.26
N GLU A 87 -11.60 24.79 19.27
CA GLU A 87 -11.47 23.32 19.16
C GLU A 87 -10.01 22.91 18.99
N LYS A 88 -9.27 23.56 18.08
CA LYS A 88 -7.86 23.25 17.80
C LYS A 88 -6.93 23.59 18.97
N LEU A 89 -7.16 24.70 19.66
CA LEU A 89 -6.42 25.08 20.89
C LEU A 89 -6.59 24.09 22.05
N THR A 90 -7.54 23.16 21.97
CA THR A 90 -7.76 22.14 23.00
C THR A 90 -7.71 20.71 22.47
N ALA A 91 -7.25 20.53 21.22
CA ALA A 91 -7.32 19.26 20.50
C ALA A 91 -6.43 18.15 21.08
N ASN A 92 -5.36 18.48 21.81
CA ASN A 92 -4.49 17.51 22.46
C ASN A 92 -4.07 17.97 23.88
N THR A 93 -3.40 17.08 24.61
CA THR A 93 -3.04 17.31 26.01
C THR A 93 -2.15 18.52 26.22
N VAL A 94 -1.15 18.74 25.35
CA VAL A 94 -0.21 19.88 25.49
C VAL A 94 -0.92 21.20 25.23
N LEU A 95 -1.75 21.28 24.19
CA LEU A 95 -2.53 22.48 23.88
C LEU A 95 -3.56 22.76 24.98
N LYS A 96 -4.26 21.73 25.48
CA LYS A 96 -5.19 21.89 26.61
C LYS A 96 -4.49 22.36 27.90
N LYS A 97 -3.24 21.97 28.13
CA LYS A 97 -2.43 22.44 29.27
C LYS A 97 -2.11 23.94 29.12
N ILE A 98 -1.77 24.40 27.92
CA ILE A 98 -1.38 25.79 27.63
C ILE A 98 -2.61 26.71 27.54
N PHE A 99 -3.60 26.34 26.73
CA PHE A 99 -4.75 27.17 26.37
C PHE A 99 -6.03 26.82 27.12
N GLY A 100 -6.08 25.78 27.96
CA GLY A 100 -7.33 25.32 28.58
C GLY A 100 -8.07 26.34 29.44
N LYS A 101 -7.43 27.46 29.81
CA LYS A 101 -8.02 28.59 30.55
C LYS A 101 -8.27 29.83 29.70
N ILE A 102 -7.86 29.83 28.44
CA ILE A 102 -7.92 30.98 27.53
C ILE A 102 -8.74 30.55 26.31
N LYS A 103 -9.78 31.30 25.99
CA LYS A 103 -10.55 31.12 24.76
C LYS A 103 -10.24 32.25 23.80
N TYR A 104 -10.17 31.93 22.52
CA TYR A 104 -10.15 32.94 21.49
C TYR A 104 -11.55 33.56 21.35
N ASP A 105 -11.64 34.88 21.42
CA ASP A 105 -12.89 35.65 21.35
C ASP A 105 -12.97 36.62 20.16
N GLY A 106 -11.97 36.57 19.26
CA GLY A 106 -11.83 37.49 18.14
C GLY A 106 -10.94 38.71 18.44
N THR A 107 -10.77 39.08 19.71
CA THR A 107 -10.03 40.29 20.11
C THR A 107 -8.65 40.01 20.68
N ASN A 108 -8.43 38.81 21.21
CA ASN A 108 -7.20 38.42 21.89
C ASN A 108 -6.17 37.68 21.01
N ARG A 109 -6.10 38.00 19.71
CA ARG A 109 -5.19 37.37 18.74
C ARG A 109 -3.72 37.38 19.19
N GLU A 110 -3.20 38.54 19.58
CA GLU A 110 -1.80 38.71 19.97
C GLU A 110 -1.43 37.85 21.19
N GLN A 111 -2.38 37.68 22.12
CA GLN A 111 -2.19 36.82 23.29
C GLN A 111 -2.03 35.35 22.87
N ILE A 112 -2.87 34.87 21.95
CA ILE A 112 -2.80 33.49 21.44
C ILE A 112 -1.48 33.27 20.69
N GLN A 113 -1.11 34.18 19.79
CA GLN A 113 0.14 34.09 19.02
C GLN A 113 1.38 34.07 19.92
N LYS A 114 1.42 34.94 20.94
CA LYS A 114 2.51 34.97 21.91
C LYS A 114 2.64 33.65 22.67
N LEU A 115 1.52 33.06 23.10
CA LEU A 115 1.54 31.77 23.80
C LEU A 115 1.99 30.61 22.90
N ILE A 116 1.61 30.63 21.62
CA ILE A 116 2.12 29.64 20.65
C ILE A 116 3.63 29.77 20.54
N GLU A 117 4.17 30.98 20.33
CA GLU A 117 5.60 31.20 20.16
C GLU A 117 6.41 30.82 21.41
N GLU A 118 5.95 31.23 22.60
CA GLU A 118 6.61 30.90 23.88
C GLU A 118 6.66 29.39 24.18
N ASN A 119 5.74 28.60 23.61
CA ASN A 119 5.62 27.17 23.87
C ASN A 119 5.83 26.32 22.61
N ARG A 120 6.32 26.89 21.51
CA ARG A 120 6.33 26.26 20.18
C ARG A 120 7.02 24.92 20.16
N GLU A 121 8.23 24.85 20.73
CA GLU A 121 9.00 23.62 20.83
C GLU A 121 8.29 22.54 21.66
N GLU A 122 7.70 22.89 22.82
CA GLU A 122 6.95 21.94 23.65
C GLU A 122 5.69 21.44 22.93
N ILE A 123 4.95 22.34 22.25
CA ILE A 123 3.77 21.98 21.45
C ILE A 123 4.13 20.99 20.36
N VAL A 124 5.16 21.29 19.57
CA VAL A 124 5.61 20.44 18.46
C VAL A 124 6.11 19.09 18.98
N LYS A 125 6.98 19.10 19.99
CA LYS A 125 7.56 17.90 20.60
C LYS A 125 6.47 16.98 21.12
N GLU A 126 5.55 17.50 21.94
CA GLU A 126 4.50 16.68 22.56
C GLU A 126 3.44 16.21 21.55
N THR A 127 3.12 17.03 20.54
CA THR A 127 2.20 16.62 19.48
C THR A 127 2.83 15.50 18.65
N TYR A 128 4.06 15.68 18.18
CA TYR A 128 4.80 14.67 17.41
C TYR A 128 5.01 13.37 18.17
N ARG A 129 5.42 13.48 19.44
CA ARG A 129 5.68 12.34 20.32
C ARG A 129 4.45 11.47 20.53
N ASN A 130 3.27 12.06 20.70
CA ASN A 130 2.09 11.35 21.19
C ASN A 130 1.03 11.02 20.11
N LYS A 131 1.02 11.74 18.98
CA LYS A 131 0.05 11.52 17.91
C LYS A 131 0.27 10.16 17.25
N VAL A 132 -0.80 9.39 17.08
CA VAL A 132 -0.74 7.95 16.72
C VAL A 132 -0.13 7.67 15.35
N ASN A 133 -0.20 8.60 14.41
CA ASN A 133 0.36 8.49 13.05
C ASN A 133 1.74 9.14 12.89
N LEU A 134 2.32 9.71 13.98
CA LEU A 134 3.63 10.36 13.99
C LEU A 134 4.66 9.47 14.72
N TYR A 135 5.52 10.03 15.58
CA TYR A 135 6.61 9.28 16.25
C TYR A 135 6.10 8.03 16.97
N ARG A 136 4.96 8.14 17.65
CA ARG A 136 4.30 7.02 18.35
C ARG A 136 3.98 5.83 17.45
N ASN A 137 3.81 6.05 16.14
CA ASN A 137 3.56 4.95 15.21
C ASN A 137 4.79 4.05 15.06
N TYR A 138 5.99 4.58 15.28
CA TYR A 138 7.25 3.91 14.94
C TYR A 138 8.07 3.56 16.18
N CYS A 139 8.04 4.41 17.20
CA CYS A 139 8.93 4.35 18.36
C CYS A 139 8.16 4.38 19.67
N ASN A 140 8.79 3.88 20.73
CA ASN A 140 8.37 4.14 22.10
C ASN A 140 8.50 5.65 22.38
N THR A 141 7.38 6.27 22.75
CA THR A 141 7.26 7.71 22.96
C THR A 141 8.25 8.25 24.00
N ASN A 142 8.67 7.43 24.96
CA ASN A 142 9.61 7.82 26.01
C ASN A 142 11.09 7.79 25.59
N GLN A 143 11.39 7.48 24.31
CA GLN A 143 12.76 7.36 23.81
C GLN A 143 13.16 8.50 22.85
N LEU A 144 12.24 9.41 22.51
CA LEU A 144 12.56 10.56 21.65
C LEU A 144 13.65 11.42 22.31
N PHE A 145 14.76 11.66 21.61
CA PHE A 145 15.95 12.37 22.08
C PHE A 145 16.72 11.70 23.23
N GLU A 146 16.40 10.46 23.55
CA GLU A 146 17.15 9.70 24.54
C GLU A 146 18.41 9.07 23.91
N PRO A 147 19.52 8.96 24.68
CA PRO A 147 20.69 8.22 24.23
C PRO A 147 20.35 6.76 23.98
N GLY A 148 21.19 6.07 23.20
CA GLY A 148 21.05 4.64 22.93
C GLY A 148 20.97 3.83 24.22
N LYS A 149 19.95 2.98 24.36
CA LYS A 149 19.75 2.11 25.54
C LYS A 149 20.00 0.64 25.22
N ASN A 150 19.90 -0.20 26.24
CA ASN A 150 20.00 -1.66 26.11
C ASN A 150 18.77 -2.34 25.49
N CYS A 151 17.97 -1.59 24.73
CA CYS A 151 16.81 -2.08 24.01
C CYS A 151 16.46 -1.07 22.90
N CYS A 152 16.05 -1.58 21.73
CA CYS A 152 15.70 -0.75 20.58
C CYS A 152 14.49 0.15 20.89
N ARG A 153 14.55 1.43 20.47
CA ARG A 153 13.43 2.38 20.63
C ARG A 153 12.21 2.06 19.76
N LEU A 154 12.38 1.28 18.69
CA LEU A 154 11.31 0.98 17.74
C LEU A 154 10.23 0.08 18.33
N LEU A 155 8.97 0.34 17.97
CA LEU A 155 7.85 -0.55 18.30
C LEU A 155 8.06 -1.93 17.67
N GLY A 156 7.67 -2.99 18.39
CA GLY A 156 7.93 -4.38 18.01
C GLY A 156 9.33 -4.88 18.37
N TYR A 157 10.32 -3.99 18.47
CA TYR A 157 11.68 -4.30 18.95
C TYR A 157 11.92 -3.87 20.40
N TYR A 158 11.10 -2.94 20.91
CA TYR A 158 11.16 -2.45 22.28
C TYR A 158 10.67 -3.50 23.29
N VAL A 159 11.34 -3.53 24.45
CA VAL A 159 11.15 -4.49 25.53
C VAL A 159 11.19 -3.76 26.86
N ASP A 160 10.15 -3.96 27.67
CA ASP A 160 10.15 -3.55 29.08
C ASP A 160 11.10 -4.46 29.87
N LEU A 161 12.41 -4.16 29.83
CA LEU A 161 13.46 -4.98 30.44
C LEU A 161 13.23 -5.27 31.93
N PRO A 162 12.80 -4.31 32.78
CA PRO A 162 12.46 -4.60 34.17
C PRO A 162 11.42 -5.71 34.34
N LYS A 163 10.44 -5.82 33.44
CA LYS A 163 9.38 -6.84 33.52
C LYS A 163 9.68 -8.11 32.73
N LYS A 164 10.35 -7.99 31.59
CA LYS A 164 10.48 -9.06 30.58
C LYS A 164 11.91 -9.48 30.28
N GLY A 165 12.91 -8.85 30.89
CA GLY A 165 14.33 -9.07 30.58
C GLY A 165 14.81 -10.51 30.82
N LYS A 166 14.26 -11.23 31.80
CA LYS A 166 14.60 -12.64 32.05
C LYS A 166 14.01 -13.61 31.03
N SER A 167 12.95 -13.22 30.33
CA SER A 167 12.19 -14.12 29.46
C SER A 167 12.49 -13.98 27.97
N ILE A 168 13.27 -12.97 27.58
CA ILE A 168 13.37 -12.56 26.17
C ILE A 168 14.48 -13.26 25.40
N SER A 169 15.55 -13.64 26.09
CA SER A 169 16.74 -14.19 25.45
C SER A 169 16.78 -15.71 25.54
N TYR A 170 17.56 -16.30 24.64
CA TYR A 170 17.76 -17.75 24.60
C TYR A 170 18.19 -18.29 25.97
N ASN A 171 17.59 -19.42 26.34
CA ASN A 171 17.79 -20.07 27.64
C ASN A 171 17.42 -19.18 28.86
N PHE A 172 16.59 -18.16 28.67
CA PHE A 172 16.19 -17.22 29.74
C PHE A 172 17.38 -16.49 30.39
N ASP A 173 18.49 -16.36 29.65
CA ASP A 173 19.72 -15.74 30.13
C ASP A 173 19.93 -14.39 29.44
N MET A 174 19.82 -13.31 30.22
CA MET A 174 19.97 -11.93 29.73
C MET A 174 21.33 -11.68 29.04
N ALA A 175 22.38 -12.43 29.40
CA ALA A 175 23.68 -12.32 28.75
C ALA A 175 23.62 -12.67 27.25
N ASN A 176 22.62 -13.44 26.81
CA ASN A 176 22.39 -13.79 25.41
C ASN A 176 21.52 -12.78 24.67
N PHE A 177 21.05 -11.70 25.33
CA PHE A 177 20.19 -10.71 24.68
C PHE A 177 21.02 -9.78 23.80
N VAL A 178 20.82 -9.88 22.49
CA VAL A 178 21.39 -8.95 21.50
C VAL A 178 20.39 -7.83 21.26
N TYR A 179 20.86 -6.59 21.40
CA TYR A 179 20.08 -5.40 21.15
C TYR A 179 20.89 -4.38 20.35
N GLU A 180 20.17 -3.49 19.69
CA GLU A 180 20.76 -2.39 18.95
C GLU A 180 19.81 -1.19 19.02
N ASP A 181 20.31 -0.08 19.57
CA ASP A 181 19.60 1.18 19.67
C ASP A 181 20.59 2.34 19.49
N THR A 182 20.15 3.38 18.79
CA THR A 182 20.95 4.57 18.52
C THR A 182 20.02 5.78 18.39
N PRO A 183 20.45 6.99 18.82
CA PRO A 183 19.70 8.23 18.63
C PRO A 183 19.28 8.49 17.18
N ILE A 184 20.04 7.97 16.21
CA ILE A 184 19.72 8.16 14.79
C ILE A 184 18.42 7.47 14.37
N PHE A 185 17.93 6.51 15.15
CA PHE A 185 16.64 5.87 14.88
C PHE A 185 15.45 6.83 15.10
N ASP A 186 15.65 8.00 15.71
CA ASP A 186 14.63 9.05 15.74
C ASP A 186 14.30 9.56 14.33
N PHE A 187 15.19 9.39 13.35
CA PHE A 187 14.94 9.80 11.97
C PHE A 187 14.14 8.79 11.13
N ILE A 188 13.93 7.56 11.63
CA ILE A 188 13.18 6.51 10.91
C ILE A 188 11.78 6.95 10.44
N PRO A 189 10.96 7.62 11.27
CA PRO A 189 9.63 8.08 10.86
C PRO A 189 9.63 8.91 9.57
N PHE A 190 10.71 9.65 9.29
CA PHE A 190 10.78 10.51 8.11
C PHE A 190 10.95 9.76 6.80
N ALA A 191 11.45 8.52 6.83
CA ALA A 191 11.60 7.70 5.63
C ALA A 191 10.29 7.08 5.16
N PHE A 192 9.32 6.91 6.07
CA PHE A 192 8.05 6.30 5.78
C PHE A 192 7.05 7.32 5.21
N CYS A 193 6.24 6.88 4.25
CA CYS A 193 5.15 7.70 3.70
C CYS A 193 3.84 6.91 3.57
N GLY A 194 2.73 7.59 3.81
CA GLY A 194 1.38 7.00 3.85
C GLY A 194 0.41 7.85 4.66
N GLU A 195 -0.73 7.27 5.02
CA GLU A 195 -1.73 7.89 5.91
C GLU A 195 -2.13 6.96 7.06
N ARG A 196 -2.59 5.73 6.74
CA ARG A 196 -2.85 4.66 7.72
C ARG A 196 -1.92 3.48 7.56
N ASP A 197 -1.62 3.13 6.31
CA ASP A 197 -0.58 2.19 5.91
C ASP A 197 0.62 3.00 5.41
N PHE A 198 1.74 2.89 6.11
CA PHE A 198 2.99 3.58 5.79
C PHE A 198 3.99 2.58 5.22
N TYR A 199 4.71 2.97 4.18
CA TYR A 199 5.66 2.11 3.49
C TYR A 199 7.05 2.74 3.45
N PHE A 200 8.05 1.87 3.53
CA PHE A 200 9.45 2.15 3.23
C PHE A 200 9.97 1.04 2.31
N ILE A 201 10.62 1.41 1.21
CA ILE A 201 11.21 0.46 0.27
C ILE A 201 12.69 0.33 0.61
N ASN A 202 13.13 -0.80 1.14
CA ASN A 202 14.53 -1.07 1.43
C ASN A 202 15.24 -1.57 0.15
N ASP A 203 15.37 -0.67 -0.81
CA ASP A 203 16.12 -0.86 -2.06
C ASP A 203 17.62 -0.67 -1.80
N ASN A 204 18.25 -1.69 -1.21
CA ASN A 204 19.59 -1.61 -0.64
C ASN A 204 20.72 -1.99 -1.61
N VAL A 205 20.52 -1.86 -2.93
CA VAL A 205 21.61 -2.05 -3.91
C VAL A 205 22.75 -1.08 -3.65
N ASP A 206 22.39 0.20 -3.49
CA ASP A 206 23.26 1.25 -2.99
C ASP A 206 22.40 2.35 -2.36
N LEU A 207 23.01 3.22 -1.55
CA LEU A 207 22.27 4.28 -0.87
C LEU A 207 21.65 5.33 -1.81
N ARG A 208 22.14 5.48 -3.05
CA ARG A 208 21.57 6.45 -3.99
C ARG A 208 20.24 5.94 -4.55
N GLU A 209 20.19 4.68 -4.97
CA GLU A 209 18.95 4.04 -5.40
C GLU A 209 17.96 3.94 -4.24
N LEU A 210 18.41 3.58 -3.02
CA LEU A 210 17.57 3.60 -1.81
C LEU A 210 16.85 4.94 -1.61
N VAL A 211 17.60 6.05 -1.67
CA VAL A 211 17.06 7.40 -1.50
C VAL A 211 16.16 7.79 -2.66
N LYS A 212 16.56 7.47 -3.89
CA LYS A 212 15.80 7.81 -5.11
C LYS A 212 14.45 7.09 -5.14
N THR A 213 14.43 5.79 -4.85
CA THR A 213 13.22 4.96 -4.83
C THR A 213 12.22 5.48 -3.80
N ASN A 214 12.67 5.76 -2.56
CA ASN A 214 11.79 6.31 -1.53
C ASN A 214 11.33 7.75 -1.85
N LYS A 215 12.17 8.58 -2.46
CA LYS A 215 11.77 9.93 -2.90
C LYS A 215 10.64 9.88 -3.93
N ILE A 216 10.72 8.97 -4.91
CA ILE A 216 9.67 8.79 -5.93
C ILE A 216 8.34 8.40 -5.27
N LEU A 217 8.37 7.48 -4.30
CA LEU A 217 7.18 7.09 -3.55
C LEU A 217 6.60 8.26 -2.75
N GLN A 218 7.45 9.01 -2.04
CA GLN A 218 7.05 10.18 -1.27
C GLN A 218 6.38 11.25 -2.16
N ASP A 219 6.97 11.56 -3.31
CA ASP A 219 6.43 12.56 -4.26
C ASP A 219 5.06 12.11 -4.81
N LYS A 220 4.88 10.81 -5.08
CA LYS A 220 3.59 10.24 -5.51
C LYS A 220 2.52 10.33 -4.42
N ILE A 221 2.86 9.99 -3.18
CA ILE A 221 1.94 10.09 -2.03
C ILE A 221 1.54 11.55 -1.80
N LYS A 222 2.49 12.48 -1.86
CA LYS A 222 2.23 13.92 -1.71
C LYS A 222 1.25 14.43 -2.76
N LYS A 223 1.50 14.14 -4.04
CA LYS A 223 0.61 14.53 -5.14
C LYS A 223 -0.78 13.91 -5.02
N ALA A 224 -0.87 12.65 -4.62
CA ALA A 224 -2.15 11.99 -4.40
C ALA A 224 -2.93 12.64 -3.24
N ARG A 225 -2.26 13.03 -2.17
CA ARG A 225 -2.87 13.72 -1.02
C ARG A 225 -3.38 15.10 -1.41
N GLU A 226 -2.62 15.87 -2.18
CA GLU A 226 -3.03 17.17 -2.71
C GLU A 226 -4.31 17.06 -3.57
N ASN A 227 -4.36 16.08 -4.48
CA ASN A 227 -5.53 15.84 -5.32
C ASN A 227 -6.75 15.38 -4.50
N ALA A 228 -6.55 14.44 -3.58
CA ALA A 228 -7.63 13.90 -2.76
C ALA A 228 -8.28 14.99 -1.89
N ARG A 229 -7.50 15.95 -1.40
CA ARG A 229 -8.02 17.12 -0.67
C ARG A 229 -8.93 17.99 -1.50
N GLN A 230 -8.54 18.31 -2.72
CA GLN A 230 -9.37 19.12 -3.63
C GLN A 230 -10.72 18.45 -3.89
N GLU A 231 -10.77 17.11 -3.82
CA GLU A 231 -11.98 16.32 -4.02
C GLU A 231 -12.70 15.91 -2.72
N GLY A 232 -12.19 16.28 -1.54
CA GLY A 232 -12.75 15.86 -0.24
C GLY A 232 -12.66 14.35 0.03
N LYS A 233 -11.66 13.68 -0.53
CA LYS A 233 -11.44 12.22 -0.43
C LYS A 233 -10.21 11.88 0.40
N THR A 234 -10.14 10.63 0.83
CA THR A 234 -8.94 10.02 1.44
C THR A 234 -8.11 9.30 0.39
N ILE A 235 -6.81 9.11 0.67
CA ILE A 235 -5.94 8.34 -0.23
C ILE A 235 -5.89 6.88 0.18
N ASP A 236 -5.73 5.99 -0.80
CA ASP A 236 -5.38 4.59 -0.56
C ASP A 236 -3.86 4.43 -0.69
N SER A 237 -3.16 4.47 0.45
CA SER A 237 -1.70 4.40 0.49
C SER A 237 -1.17 3.08 -0.09
N ARG A 238 -1.90 1.97 0.09
CA ARG A 238 -1.54 0.66 -0.47
C ARG A 238 -1.63 0.68 -1.99
N GLN A 239 -2.71 1.24 -2.53
CA GLN A 239 -2.88 1.35 -3.98
C GLN A 239 -1.78 2.20 -4.61
N ILE A 240 -1.45 3.36 -4.02
CA ILE A 240 -0.38 4.24 -4.51
C ILE A 240 0.98 3.53 -4.43
N PHE A 241 1.23 2.79 -3.36
CA PHE A 241 2.43 2.00 -3.18
C PHE A 241 2.60 0.95 -4.30
N PHE A 242 1.60 0.09 -4.51
CA PHE A 242 1.66 -0.92 -5.57
C PHE A 242 1.72 -0.28 -6.96
N GLN A 243 0.99 0.82 -7.19
CA GLN A 243 1.12 1.58 -8.44
C GLN A 243 2.56 2.07 -8.65
N THR A 244 3.23 2.50 -7.58
CA THR A 244 4.65 2.87 -7.65
C THR A 244 5.48 1.69 -8.12
N ILE A 245 5.35 0.51 -7.51
CA ILE A 245 6.08 -0.70 -7.94
C ILE A 245 5.79 -1.05 -9.40
N ILE A 246 4.51 -1.10 -9.79
CA ILE A 246 4.05 -1.44 -11.14
C ILE A 246 4.68 -0.52 -12.20
N GLU A 247 4.84 0.76 -11.89
CA GLU A 247 5.35 1.77 -12.82
C GLU A 247 6.88 1.92 -12.82
N SER A 248 7.62 1.23 -11.95
CA SER A 248 9.04 1.49 -11.66
C SER A 248 10.02 0.50 -12.30
N LYS A 249 9.68 0.02 -13.50
CA LYS A 249 10.49 -0.97 -14.22
C LYS A 249 11.94 -0.54 -14.48
N ASP A 250 12.18 0.76 -14.59
CA ASP A 250 13.48 1.30 -14.97
C ASP A 250 14.49 1.36 -13.81
N PHE A 251 14.07 1.11 -12.57
CA PHE A 251 14.96 1.20 -11.40
C PHE A 251 14.73 0.14 -10.32
N MET A 252 13.63 -0.63 -10.35
CA MET A 252 13.44 -1.80 -9.48
C MET A 252 13.50 -3.09 -10.30
N TYR A 253 14.56 -3.89 -10.15
CA TYR A 253 14.83 -5.07 -11.00
C TYR A 253 15.42 -6.30 -10.27
N HIS A 254 15.48 -6.28 -8.95
CA HIS A 254 15.93 -7.37 -8.08
C HIS A 254 14.91 -7.65 -6.96
N ASP A 255 15.23 -8.58 -6.07
CA ASP A 255 14.42 -8.83 -4.87
C ASP A 255 14.46 -7.61 -3.96
N ILE A 256 13.30 -7.21 -3.42
CA ILE A 256 13.17 -5.99 -2.62
C ILE A 256 12.50 -6.32 -1.29
N GLU A 257 13.06 -5.77 -0.21
CA GLU A 257 12.44 -5.79 1.10
C GLU A 257 11.58 -4.53 1.28
N ILE A 258 10.32 -4.71 1.67
CA ILE A 258 9.37 -3.63 1.93
C ILE A 258 9.01 -3.67 3.40
N ILE A 259 9.19 -2.54 4.08
CA ILE A 259 8.78 -2.39 5.47
C ILE A 259 7.46 -1.63 5.51
N HIS A 260 6.45 -2.28 6.08
CA HIS A 260 5.11 -1.76 6.24
C HIS A 260 4.83 -1.43 7.70
N LYS A 261 4.29 -0.24 7.95
CA LYS A 261 3.80 0.16 9.27
C LYS A 261 2.36 0.66 9.21
N ASN A 262 1.45 -0.08 9.85
CA ASN A 262 0.07 0.34 10.02
C ASN A 262 -0.15 0.99 11.39
N VAL A 263 -0.95 2.07 11.45
CA VAL A 263 -1.23 2.83 12.69
C VAL A 263 -1.94 2.04 13.79
N GLU A 264 -2.64 0.97 13.42
CA GLU A 264 -3.38 0.10 14.35
C GLU A 264 -2.50 -1.04 14.90
N LYS A 265 -1.30 -1.24 14.34
CA LYS A 265 -0.38 -2.31 14.73
C LYS A 265 0.75 -1.80 15.62
N THR A 266 1.21 -2.63 16.55
CA THR A 266 2.32 -2.33 17.47
C THR A 266 3.67 -2.89 17.00
N HIS A 267 3.75 -3.34 15.76
CA HIS A 267 4.94 -3.93 15.15
C HIS A 267 5.04 -3.51 13.67
N PHE A 268 6.22 -3.68 13.10
CA PHE A 268 6.47 -3.56 11.67
C PHE A 268 6.18 -4.88 10.98
N GLU A 269 5.72 -4.82 9.75
CA GLU A 269 5.55 -5.99 8.88
C GLU A 269 6.53 -5.90 7.73
N THR A 270 7.20 -7.01 7.44
CA THR A 270 8.12 -7.09 6.30
C THR A 270 7.47 -7.89 5.19
N VAL A 271 7.51 -7.35 3.98
CA VAL A 271 7.11 -8.04 2.75
C VAL A 271 8.34 -8.18 1.87
N TYR A 272 8.70 -9.42 1.55
CA TYR A 272 9.75 -9.72 0.58
C TYR A 272 9.13 -9.87 -0.81
N LEU A 273 9.49 -8.96 -1.71
CA LEU A 273 9.05 -9.00 -3.09
C LEU A 273 10.12 -9.69 -3.93
N SER A 274 9.86 -10.94 -4.33
CA SER A 274 10.76 -11.63 -5.26
C SER A 274 10.78 -10.94 -6.62
N LYS A 275 11.88 -11.10 -7.36
CA LYS A 275 12.00 -10.63 -8.74
C LYS A 275 10.87 -11.16 -9.62
N LYS A 276 10.45 -12.41 -9.43
CA LYS A 276 9.32 -13.00 -10.16
C LYS A 276 8.02 -12.25 -9.85
N SER A 277 7.71 -12.00 -8.58
CA SER A 277 6.53 -11.23 -8.17
C SER A 277 6.59 -9.80 -8.71
N LEU A 278 7.77 -9.17 -8.66
CA LEU A 278 8.04 -7.83 -9.20
C LEU A 278 7.78 -7.78 -10.72
N ASP A 279 8.31 -8.73 -11.48
CA ASP A 279 8.12 -8.83 -12.93
C ASP A 279 6.64 -8.95 -13.29
N ILE A 280 5.87 -9.72 -12.51
CA ILE A 280 4.41 -9.86 -12.68
C ILE A 280 3.69 -8.55 -12.38
N LEU A 281 4.03 -7.87 -11.28
CA LEU A 281 3.47 -6.55 -10.96
C LEU A 281 3.77 -5.55 -12.09
N GLN A 282 4.99 -5.49 -12.59
CA GLN A 282 5.36 -4.56 -13.66
C GLN A 282 4.66 -4.86 -15.00
N LYS A 283 4.32 -6.13 -15.30
CA LYS A 283 3.46 -6.48 -16.45
C LYS A 283 2.07 -5.83 -16.35
N LEU A 284 1.57 -5.55 -15.14
CA LEU A 284 0.29 -4.85 -14.94
C LEU A 284 0.34 -3.36 -15.31
N ASN A 285 1.50 -2.82 -15.65
CA ASN A 285 1.61 -1.48 -16.24
C ASN A 285 1.07 -1.46 -17.69
N GLY A 286 0.95 -2.64 -18.31
CA GLY A 286 0.47 -2.82 -19.68
C GLY A 286 1.45 -2.30 -20.75
N GLU A 287 1.02 -2.38 -22.00
CA GLU A 287 1.70 -1.72 -23.13
C GLU A 287 1.42 -0.21 -23.10
N LYS A 288 2.12 0.60 -23.93
CA LYS A 288 2.02 2.07 -24.03
C LYS A 288 0.64 2.56 -24.54
N THR A 289 -0.44 2.14 -23.89
CA THR A 289 -1.83 2.53 -24.12
C THR A 289 -2.42 3.07 -22.82
N ASP A 290 -3.49 3.86 -22.89
CA ASP A 290 -4.13 4.46 -21.70
C ASP A 290 -4.78 3.42 -20.76
N LYS A 291 -4.92 2.17 -21.21
CA LYS A 291 -5.56 1.08 -20.45
C LYS A 291 -4.53 0.34 -19.61
N LYS A 292 -4.35 0.80 -18.37
CA LYS A 292 -3.53 0.12 -17.36
C LYS A 292 -4.26 -1.09 -16.77
N PRO A 293 -3.76 -2.34 -16.96
CA PRO A 293 -4.39 -3.55 -16.44
C PRO A 293 -4.73 -3.51 -14.94
N TYR A 294 -3.83 -2.99 -14.09
CA TYR A 294 -4.06 -2.97 -12.63
C TYR A 294 -5.33 -2.20 -12.23
N LYS A 295 -5.75 -1.19 -13.02
CA LYS A 295 -6.96 -0.42 -12.74
C LYS A 295 -8.22 -1.27 -12.77
N ALA A 296 -8.20 -2.42 -13.46
CA ALA A 296 -9.29 -3.38 -13.46
C ALA A 296 -9.61 -3.90 -12.05
N PHE A 297 -8.64 -3.90 -11.15
CA PHE A 297 -8.77 -4.44 -9.80
C PHE A 297 -9.15 -3.37 -8.77
N CYS A 298 -9.10 -2.08 -9.11
CA CYS A 298 -9.30 -0.95 -8.20
C CYS A 298 -10.77 -0.71 -7.84
N PHE A 299 -11.42 -1.70 -7.23
CA PHE A 299 -12.79 -1.61 -6.75
C PHE A 299 -13.02 -2.51 -5.54
N LYS A 300 -14.12 -2.23 -4.82
CA LYS A 300 -14.56 -2.98 -3.65
C LYS A 300 -15.90 -3.65 -3.91
N ILE A 301 -16.07 -4.87 -3.41
CA ILE A 301 -17.33 -5.62 -3.51
C ILE A 301 -17.96 -5.64 -2.12
N LYS A 302 -19.19 -5.13 -2.00
CA LYS A 302 -19.96 -5.22 -0.76
C LYS A 302 -20.38 -6.67 -0.55
N ILE A 303 -19.87 -7.31 0.50
CA ILE A 303 -20.25 -8.67 0.87
C ILE A 303 -21.45 -8.63 1.82
N ASN A 304 -21.41 -7.73 2.80
CA ASN A 304 -22.50 -7.41 3.70
C ASN A 304 -22.36 -5.96 4.20
N ASP A 305 -23.21 -5.52 5.13
CA ASP A 305 -23.20 -4.13 5.62
C ASP A 305 -21.91 -3.73 6.35
N ASN A 306 -21.19 -4.70 6.92
CA ASN A 306 -19.98 -4.47 7.73
C ASN A 306 -18.69 -4.87 7.01
N TYR A 307 -18.77 -5.44 5.81
CA TYR A 307 -17.59 -5.97 5.11
C TYR A 307 -17.62 -5.69 3.61
N TYR A 308 -16.58 -5.00 3.17
CA TYR A 308 -16.24 -4.78 1.77
C TYR A 308 -14.97 -5.56 1.46
N LEU A 309 -15.04 -6.42 0.45
CA LEU A 309 -13.88 -7.10 -0.12
C LEU A 309 -13.14 -6.13 -1.04
N ASP A 310 -11.84 -5.99 -0.83
CA ASP A 310 -10.97 -5.13 -1.63
C ASP A 310 -10.25 -5.97 -2.71
N VAL A 311 -10.73 -5.90 -3.95
CA VAL A 311 -10.23 -6.75 -5.04
C VAL A 311 -8.79 -6.41 -5.40
N PHE A 312 -8.41 -5.14 -5.29
CA PHE A 312 -7.03 -4.72 -5.54
C PHE A 312 -6.11 -5.35 -4.52
N LYS A 313 -6.41 -5.19 -3.23
CA LYS A 313 -5.62 -5.76 -2.14
C LYS A 313 -5.44 -7.27 -2.29
N GLU A 314 -6.52 -8.02 -2.52
CA GLU A 314 -6.42 -9.47 -2.60
C GLU A 314 -5.66 -9.93 -3.85
N THR A 315 -5.85 -9.27 -4.99
CA THR A 315 -5.09 -9.58 -6.21
C THR A 315 -3.59 -9.31 -6.02
N MET A 316 -3.22 -8.18 -5.40
CA MET A 316 -1.81 -7.88 -5.10
C MET A 316 -1.23 -8.89 -4.12
N ASN A 317 -1.98 -9.31 -3.09
CA ASN A 317 -1.53 -10.36 -2.16
C ASN A 317 -1.25 -11.69 -2.89
N CYS A 318 -2.11 -12.10 -3.83
CA CYS A 318 -1.87 -13.27 -4.66
C CYS A 318 -0.57 -13.15 -5.47
N ILE A 319 -0.35 -12.01 -6.12
CA ILE A 319 0.86 -11.77 -6.93
C ILE A 319 2.12 -11.77 -6.07
N VAL A 320 2.11 -11.05 -4.94
CA VAL A 320 3.24 -10.97 -4.00
C VAL A 320 3.66 -12.37 -3.57
N ASN A 321 2.70 -13.23 -3.22
CA ASN A 321 2.92 -14.58 -2.73
C ASN A 321 2.98 -15.66 -3.82
N LEU A 322 2.86 -15.30 -5.10
CA LEU A 322 2.78 -16.23 -6.23
C LEU A 322 1.66 -17.30 -6.08
N ILE A 323 0.54 -16.90 -5.48
CA ILE A 323 -0.66 -17.73 -5.31
C ILE A 323 -1.61 -17.49 -6.48
N LEU A 324 -2.16 -18.56 -7.05
CA LEU A 324 -3.16 -18.46 -8.12
C LEU A 324 -4.44 -17.79 -7.62
N THR A 325 -5.10 -17.06 -8.51
CA THR A 325 -6.31 -16.26 -8.23
C THR A 325 -7.61 -17.05 -8.38
N ASP A 326 -7.55 -18.39 -8.33
CA ASP A 326 -8.65 -19.30 -8.62
C ASP A 326 -9.89 -19.05 -7.76
N GLU A 327 -9.72 -18.86 -6.46
CA GLU A 327 -10.81 -18.54 -5.54
C GLU A 327 -11.56 -17.27 -5.97
N TRP A 328 -10.82 -16.26 -6.42
CA TRP A 328 -11.39 -14.99 -6.88
C TRP A 328 -12.03 -15.11 -8.26
N ILE A 329 -11.43 -15.88 -9.17
CA ILE A 329 -12.01 -16.19 -10.48
C ILE A 329 -13.35 -16.91 -10.27
N ASN A 330 -13.39 -17.94 -9.43
CA ASN A 330 -14.60 -18.69 -9.09
C ASN A 330 -15.67 -17.76 -8.49
N TYR A 331 -15.30 -16.94 -7.50
CA TYR A 331 -16.20 -15.97 -6.87
C TYR A 331 -16.80 -15.00 -7.90
N LEU A 332 -15.96 -14.39 -8.74
CA LEU A 332 -16.40 -13.41 -9.73
C LEU A 332 -17.23 -14.08 -10.84
N LEU A 333 -16.86 -15.28 -11.31
CA LEU A 333 -17.63 -16.03 -12.29
C LEU A 333 -19.07 -16.29 -11.82
N LYS A 334 -19.23 -16.75 -10.57
CA LYS A 334 -20.54 -16.98 -9.95
C LYS A 334 -21.38 -15.70 -9.90
N ASN A 335 -20.75 -14.55 -9.70
CA ASN A 335 -21.40 -13.24 -9.60
C ASN A 335 -21.44 -12.46 -10.93
N ASN A 336 -20.97 -13.03 -12.05
CA ASN A 336 -20.85 -12.34 -13.34
C ASN A 336 -22.07 -12.55 -14.27
N ALA A 337 -23.28 -12.60 -13.69
CA ALA A 337 -24.52 -12.84 -14.45
C ALA A 337 -24.71 -11.84 -15.60
N ASN A 338 -24.47 -10.55 -15.32
CA ASN A 338 -24.65 -9.44 -16.27
C ASN A 338 -23.38 -9.11 -17.09
N GLY A 339 -22.24 -9.71 -16.78
CA GLY A 339 -20.98 -9.45 -17.50
C GLY A 339 -20.12 -8.31 -16.97
N ASN A 340 -20.49 -7.69 -15.86
CA ASN A 340 -19.77 -6.58 -15.25
C ASN A 340 -18.33 -6.92 -14.85
N TYR A 341 -18.03 -8.19 -14.56
CA TYR A 341 -16.68 -8.64 -14.16
C TYR A 341 -15.88 -9.28 -15.29
N THR A 342 -16.40 -9.27 -16.53
CA THR A 342 -15.76 -9.98 -17.65
C THR A 342 -14.33 -9.51 -17.90
N TYR A 343 -14.08 -8.19 -17.87
CA TYR A 343 -12.74 -7.66 -18.04
C TYR A 343 -11.81 -8.04 -16.88
N VAL A 344 -12.29 -7.96 -15.63
CA VAL A 344 -11.55 -8.32 -14.42
C VAL A 344 -11.15 -9.80 -14.45
N LEU A 345 -12.07 -10.68 -14.82
CA LEU A 345 -11.82 -12.11 -14.98
C LEU A 345 -10.68 -12.39 -15.97
N TYR A 346 -10.68 -11.73 -17.13
CA TYR A 346 -9.56 -11.89 -18.08
C TYR A 346 -8.23 -11.40 -17.50
N GLN A 347 -8.22 -10.34 -16.68
CA GLN A 347 -6.97 -9.91 -16.04
C GLN A 347 -6.50 -10.89 -14.95
N LEU A 348 -7.41 -11.45 -14.15
CA LEU A 348 -7.06 -12.48 -13.16
C LEU A 348 -6.51 -13.75 -13.82
N ILE A 349 -7.15 -14.21 -14.90
CA ILE A 349 -6.65 -15.35 -15.68
C ILE A 349 -5.24 -15.05 -16.21
N LYS A 350 -4.99 -13.85 -16.75
CA LYS A 350 -3.64 -13.44 -17.18
C LYS A 350 -2.63 -13.45 -16.04
N VAL A 351 -3.02 -13.03 -14.84
CA VAL A 351 -2.16 -13.11 -13.65
C VAL A 351 -1.78 -14.55 -13.37
N ASN A 352 -2.73 -15.50 -13.37
CA ASN A 352 -2.42 -16.92 -13.23
C ASN A 352 -1.43 -17.43 -14.28
N LEU A 353 -1.62 -17.05 -15.55
CA LEU A 353 -0.70 -17.43 -16.64
C LEU A 353 0.72 -16.91 -16.38
N TRP A 354 0.86 -15.67 -15.89
CA TRP A 354 2.17 -15.12 -15.56
C TRP A 354 2.80 -15.77 -14.33
N ILE A 355 2.01 -16.22 -13.36
CA ILE A 355 2.50 -16.97 -12.19
C ILE A 355 3.00 -18.36 -12.64
N LYS A 356 2.24 -19.05 -13.50
CA LYS A 356 2.57 -20.39 -14.01
C LYS A 356 3.74 -20.43 -14.99
N GLU A 357 4.00 -19.34 -15.73
CA GLU A 357 5.06 -19.25 -16.75
C GLU A 357 4.93 -20.29 -17.89
N ASP A 358 3.70 -20.69 -18.20
CA ASP A 358 3.41 -21.69 -19.22
C ASP A 358 3.03 -21.02 -20.56
N ALA A 359 3.94 -21.10 -21.54
CA ALA A 359 3.75 -20.49 -22.86
C ALA A 359 2.70 -21.23 -23.71
N ASP A 360 2.57 -22.55 -23.57
CA ASP A 360 1.59 -23.35 -24.30
C ASP A 360 0.17 -23.02 -23.83
N MET A 361 0.03 -22.73 -22.53
CA MET A 361 -1.21 -22.26 -21.92
C MET A 361 -1.74 -20.97 -22.57
N GLU A 362 -0.86 -20.05 -23.00
CA GLU A 362 -1.31 -18.80 -23.65
C GLU A 362 -1.96 -19.08 -25.02
N ALA A 363 -1.37 -20.01 -25.80
CA ALA A 363 -1.95 -20.44 -27.08
C ALA A 363 -3.27 -21.20 -26.86
N GLY A 364 -3.33 -22.08 -25.86
CA GLY A 364 -4.55 -22.77 -25.45
C GLY A 364 -5.68 -21.80 -25.07
N ASN A 365 -5.37 -20.75 -24.30
CA ASN A 365 -6.35 -19.73 -23.92
C ASN A 365 -6.93 -18.98 -25.14
N LYS A 366 -6.11 -18.67 -26.15
CA LYS A 366 -6.59 -18.07 -27.40
C LYS A 366 -7.55 -19.00 -28.14
N ARG A 367 -7.27 -20.31 -28.18
CA ARG A 367 -8.18 -21.33 -28.76
C ARG A 367 -9.49 -21.41 -27.98
N ALA A 368 -9.43 -21.56 -26.65
CA ALA A 368 -10.61 -21.63 -25.78
C ALA A 368 -11.52 -20.40 -25.93
N TYR A 369 -10.94 -19.21 -25.98
CA TYR A 369 -11.68 -17.97 -26.25
C TYR A 369 -12.37 -18.00 -27.62
N GLY A 370 -11.65 -18.42 -28.67
CA GLY A 370 -12.16 -18.56 -30.02
C GLY A 370 -13.37 -19.48 -30.11
N CYS A 371 -13.27 -20.68 -29.53
CA CYS A 371 -14.36 -21.66 -29.46
C CYS A 371 -15.59 -21.09 -28.75
N ALA A 372 -15.41 -20.44 -27.59
CA ALA A 372 -16.51 -19.83 -26.85
C ALA A 372 -17.25 -18.75 -27.67
N LYS A 373 -16.50 -17.92 -28.41
CA LYS A 373 -17.06 -16.89 -29.28
C LYS A 373 -17.75 -17.49 -30.52
N ALA A 374 -17.24 -18.58 -31.08
CA ALA A 374 -17.90 -19.31 -32.17
C ALA A 374 -19.28 -19.85 -31.72
N VAL A 375 -19.34 -20.49 -30.55
CA VAL A 375 -20.60 -20.96 -29.94
C VAL A 375 -21.57 -19.80 -29.71
N ALA A 376 -21.09 -18.68 -29.13
CA ALA A 376 -21.94 -17.53 -28.86
C ALA A 376 -22.55 -16.91 -30.14
N LYS A 377 -21.85 -16.98 -31.28
CA LYS A 377 -22.34 -16.48 -32.58
C LYS A 377 -23.44 -17.35 -33.20
N LYS A 378 -23.50 -18.64 -32.87
CA LYS A 378 -24.49 -19.60 -33.40
C LYS A 378 -25.87 -19.44 -32.74
N LYS A 379 -26.53 -18.29 -32.95
CA LYS A 379 -27.82 -17.97 -32.29
C LYS A 379 -28.95 -18.94 -32.64
N ASP A 380 -28.96 -19.45 -33.86
CA ASP A 380 -30.01 -20.37 -34.35
C ASP A 380 -29.89 -21.76 -33.72
N LYS A 381 -28.66 -22.23 -33.44
CA LYS A 381 -28.41 -23.52 -32.76
C LYS A 381 -28.40 -23.40 -31.24
N VAL A 382 -27.86 -22.30 -30.72
CA VAL A 382 -27.69 -22.07 -29.28
C VAL A 382 -28.40 -20.79 -28.86
N PRO A 383 -29.73 -20.82 -28.65
CA PRO A 383 -30.49 -19.64 -28.21
C PRO A 383 -30.00 -19.08 -26.86
N ASP A 384 -30.39 -17.84 -26.54
CA ASP A 384 -29.88 -17.12 -25.36
C ASP A 384 -30.09 -17.87 -24.04
N ASN A 385 -31.27 -18.46 -23.85
CA ASN A 385 -31.58 -19.27 -22.66
C ASN A 385 -30.68 -20.51 -22.54
N LYS A 386 -30.34 -21.16 -23.65
CA LYS A 386 -29.45 -22.32 -23.68
C LYS A 386 -28.01 -21.92 -23.40
N LEU A 387 -27.53 -20.85 -24.04
CA LEU A 387 -26.19 -20.31 -23.79
C LEU A 387 -26.00 -19.95 -22.30
N ILE A 388 -26.98 -19.26 -21.71
CA ILE A 388 -26.99 -18.91 -20.29
C ILE A 388 -27.01 -20.17 -19.42
N SER A 389 -27.85 -21.16 -19.75
CA SER A 389 -27.95 -22.41 -18.99
C SER A 389 -26.64 -23.22 -19.02
N PHE A 390 -26.01 -23.38 -20.19
CA PHE A 390 -24.71 -24.05 -20.30
C PHE A 390 -23.63 -23.32 -19.51
N ARG A 391 -23.55 -21.99 -19.65
CA ARG A 391 -22.61 -21.17 -18.88
C ARG A 391 -22.81 -21.34 -17.38
N GLN A 392 -24.04 -21.28 -16.88
CA GLN A 392 -24.35 -21.47 -15.46
C GLN A 392 -23.93 -22.86 -14.95
N LYS A 393 -24.19 -23.92 -15.73
CA LYS A 393 -23.78 -25.28 -15.36
C LYS A 393 -22.27 -25.42 -15.30
N LEU A 394 -21.54 -24.88 -16.29
CA LEU A 394 -20.08 -24.88 -16.31
C LEU A 394 -19.49 -24.06 -15.15
N THR A 395 -20.03 -22.86 -14.87
CA THR A 395 -19.63 -22.05 -13.71
C THR A 395 -19.87 -22.80 -12.41
N SER A 396 -21.01 -23.48 -12.27
CA SER A 396 -21.33 -24.27 -11.08
C SER A 396 -20.34 -25.42 -10.90
N ALA A 397 -20.02 -26.15 -11.96
CA ALA A 397 -19.04 -27.25 -11.91
C ALA A 397 -17.65 -26.75 -11.48
N LEU A 398 -17.17 -25.62 -12.01
CA LEU A 398 -15.92 -25.00 -11.57
C LEU A 398 -15.94 -24.58 -10.09
N THR A 399 -17.05 -24.01 -9.63
CA THR A 399 -17.19 -23.51 -8.25
C THR A 399 -17.21 -24.65 -7.22
N PHE A 400 -17.73 -25.82 -7.60
CA PHE A 400 -17.77 -27.01 -6.75
C PHE A 400 -16.61 -27.99 -7.03
N GLU A 401 -15.65 -27.60 -7.88
CA GLU A 401 -14.50 -28.42 -8.27
C GLU A 401 -14.91 -29.80 -8.83
N ASP A 402 -16.06 -29.85 -9.50
CA ASP A 402 -16.62 -31.06 -10.13
C ASP A 402 -16.19 -31.10 -11.61
N TYR A 403 -14.91 -31.43 -11.83
CA TYR A 403 -14.26 -31.34 -13.14
C TYR A 403 -14.77 -32.37 -14.14
N ASP A 404 -15.09 -33.59 -13.70
CA ASP A 404 -15.71 -34.61 -14.55
C ASP A 404 -17.02 -34.09 -15.13
N ARG A 405 -17.87 -33.50 -14.28
CA ARG A 405 -19.11 -32.88 -14.72
C ARG A 405 -18.87 -31.69 -15.64
N PHE A 406 -17.83 -30.89 -15.40
CA PHE A 406 -17.47 -29.80 -16.31
C PHE A 406 -17.19 -30.35 -17.72
N CYS A 407 -16.37 -31.40 -17.82
CA CYS A 407 -16.01 -32.06 -19.06
C CYS A 407 -17.24 -32.64 -19.78
N ASP A 408 -18.14 -33.29 -19.06
CA ASP A 408 -19.41 -33.79 -19.60
C ASP A 408 -20.29 -32.67 -20.17
N ILE A 409 -20.43 -31.55 -19.45
CA ILE A 409 -21.19 -30.40 -19.91
C ILE A 409 -20.54 -29.79 -21.15
N LEU A 410 -19.21 -29.73 -21.18
CA LEU A 410 -18.43 -29.17 -22.28
C LEU A 410 -18.61 -29.99 -23.57
N LEU A 411 -18.52 -31.33 -23.48
CA LEU A 411 -18.78 -32.24 -24.60
C LEU A 411 -20.22 -32.13 -25.12
N ASN A 412 -21.19 -32.08 -24.20
CA ASN A 412 -22.59 -31.88 -24.57
C ASN A 412 -22.82 -30.55 -25.28
N LEU A 413 -22.16 -29.47 -24.85
CA LEU A 413 -22.24 -28.17 -25.51
C LEU A 413 -21.58 -28.22 -26.90
N SER A 414 -20.43 -28.88 -27.04
CA SER A 414 -19.73 -29.07 -28.31
C SER A 414 -20.66 -29.75 -29.34
N ASN A 415 -21.28 -30.86 -28.94
CA ASN A 415 -22.24 -31.58 -29.78
C ASN A 415 -23.49 -30.74 -30.11
N TYR A 416 -24.04 -30.04 -29.12
CA TYR A 416 -25.22 -29.20 -29.29
C TYR A 416 -24.98 -28.00 -30.22
N ALA A 417 -23.80 -27.38 -30.10
CA ALA A 417 -23.38 -26.25 -30.93
C ALA A 417 -22.80 -26.68 -32.29
N ASP A 418 -22.52 -27.97 -32.48
CA ASP A 418 -21.83 -28.52 -33.65
C ASP A 418 -20.50 -27.76 -33.90
N GLU A 419 -19.71 -27.61 -32.83
CA GLU A 419 -18.44 -26.89 -32.79
C GLU A 419 -17.42 -27.75 -32.03
N PRO A 420 -16.30 -28.15 -32.66
CA PRO A 420 -15.26 -28.91 -31.97
C PRO A 420 -14.49 -28.00 -30.99
N PHE A 421 -14.18 -28.55 -29.81
CA PHE A 421 -13.41 -27.87 -28.78
C PHE A 421 -12.04 -28.53 -28.61
N ASP A 422 -11.09 -28.23 -29.51
CA ASP A 422 -9.77 -28.87 -29.49
C ASP A 422 -8.98 -28.60 -28.21
N PHE A 423 -9.22 -27.47 -27.53
CA PHE A 423 -8.62 -27.18 -26.22
C PHE A 423 -9.12 -28.12 -25.10
N ALA A 424 -10.24 -28.82 -25.30
CA ALA A 424 -10.84 -29.66 -24.27
C ALA A 424 -10.01 -30.91 -23.97
N TYR A 425 -9.21 -31.40 -24.94
CA TYR A 425 -8.31 -32.53 -24.71
C TYR A 425 -7.30 -32.25 -23.59
N ASP A 426 -6.75 -31.04 -23.53
CA ASP A 426 -5.85 -30.60 -22.47
C ASP A 426 -6.54 -30.67 -21.09
N LEU A 427 -7.84 -30.29 -21.03
CA LEU A 427 -8.65 -30.39 -19.81
C LEU A 427 -8.99 -31.85 -19.43
N PHE A 428 -9.15 -32.74 -20.41
CA PHE A 428 -9.43 -34.16 -20.16
C PHE A 428 -8.20 -34.91 -19.66
N GLU A 429 -7.00 -34.48 -20.07
CA GLU A 429 -5.74 -35.07 -19.61
C GLU A 429 -5.39 -34.61 -18.19
N ASP A 430 -5.43 -33.30 -17.93
CA ASP A 430 -5.16 -32.74 -16.60
C ASP A 430 -5.91 -31.41 -16.41
N PHE A 431 -7.07 -31.49 -15.75
CA PHE A 431 -7.93 -30.32 -15.55
C PHE A 431 -7.27 -29.25 -14.66
N GLU A 432 -6.63 -29.67 -13.57
CA GLU A 432 -6.08 -28.74 -12.58
C GLU A 432 -4.91 -27.96 -13.16
N LYS A 433 -4.05 -28.63 -13.94
CA LYS A 433 -2.97 -27.97 -14.68
C LYS A 433 -3.52 -26.96 -15.70
N ASN A 434 -4.59 -27.32 -16.42
CA ASN A 434 -5.14 -26.57 -17.55
C ASN A 434 -6.37 -25.70 -17.23
N LYS A 435 -6.64 -25.46 -15.95
CA LYS A 435 -7.84 -24.79 -15.43
C LYS A 435 -8.12 -23.42 -16.06
N GLU A 436 -7.09 -22.68 -16.46
CA GLU A 436 -7.22 -21.38 -17.15
C GLU A 436 -7.97 -21.49 -18.48
N LEU A 437 -7.86 -22.62 -19.18
CA LEU A 437 -8.63 -22.87 -20.42
C LEU A 437 -10.13 -22.89 -20.13
N ALA A 438 -10.53 -23.59 -19.06
CA ALA A 438 -11.92 -23.64 -18.61
C ALA A 438 -12.41 -22.26 -18.17
N TYR A 439 -11.61 -21.52 -17.38
CA TYR A 439 -11.94 -20.16 -16.96
C TYR A 439 -12.12 -19.21 -18.14
N THR A 440 -11.23 -19.27 -19.13
CA THR A 440 -11.32 -18.44 -20.33
C THR A 440 -12.54 -18.78 -21.16
N PHE A 441 -12.81 -20.08 -21.39
CA PHE A 441 -13.98 -20.51 -22.15
C PHE A 441 -15.28 -20.03 -21.51
N VAL A 442 -15.47 -20.26 -20.20
CA VAL A 442 -16.69 -19.85 -19.48
C VAL A 442 -16.84 -18.33 -19.43
N THR A 443 -15.73 -17.60 -19.25
CA THR A 443 -15.74 -16.13 -19.27
C THR A 443 -16.19 -15.60 -20.63
N ALA A 444 -15.71 -16.20 -21.71
CA ALA A 444 -15.99 -15.81 -23.09
C ALA A 444 -17.33 -16.29 -23.66
N LEU A 445 -17.96 -17.31 -23.04
CA LEU A 445 -19.21 -17.93 -23.48
C LEU A 445 -20.44 -17.03 -23.23
N ARG A 446 -20.48 -15.89 -23.93
CA ARG A 446 -21.53 -14.88 -23.83
C ARG A 446 -21.63 -14.10 -25.14
N ARG A 447 -22.82 -13.56 -25.39
CA ARG A 447 -23.05 -12.64 -26.50
C ARG A 447 -22.65 -11.23 -26.09
N ASP A 448 -22.07 -10.51 -27.02
CA ASP A 448 -21.76 -9.10 -26.83
C ASP A 448 -23.08 -8.32 -26.88
N ASN A 449 -23.44 -7.66 -25.78
CA ASN A 449 -24.60 -6.77 -25.78
C ASN A 449 -24.23 -5.54 -26.62
N LYS A 450 -24.88 -5.36 -27.77
CA LYS A 450 -24.72 -4.17 -28.63
C LYS A 450 -25.21 -2.84 -28.00
N ASN A 451 -25.52 -2.80 -26.70
CA ASN A 451 -26.07 -1.63 -26.02
C ASN A 451 -25.19 -1.15 -24.84
N VAL A 452 -23.87 -1.10 -25.03
CA VAL A 452 -23.00 -0.29 -24.16
C VAL A 452 -22.06 0.52 -25.06
N GLU A 453 -22.64 1.42 -25.84
CA GLU A 453 -21.95 2.67 -26.13
C GLU A 453 -21.83 3.41 -24.79
N GLU A 454 -20.61 3.85 -24.49
CA GLU A 454 -20.31 4.91 -23.54
C GLU A 454 -20.93 4.77 -22.14
N THR A 455 -20.29 3.98 -21.28
CA THR A 455 -20.23 4.36 -19.87
C THR A 455 -18.77 4.33 -19.45
N LYS A 456 -18.11 5.47 -19.68
CA LYS A 456 -16.86 5.81 -19.01
C LYS A 456 -17.11 5.78 -17.50
N VAL A 457 -16.35 4.96 -16.79
CA VAL A 457 -15.92 5.22 -15.41
C VAL A 457 -14.44 4.88 -15.34
#